data_AF-K1DVH7-F1
#
_entry.id   AF-K1DVH7-F1
#
_cell.length_a   1.000
_cell.length_b   1.000
_cell.length_c   1.000
_cell.angle_alpha   90.00
_cell.angle_beta   90.00
_cell.angle_gamma   90.00
#
_symmetry.space_group_name_H-M   'P 1'
#
loop_
_entity.id
_entity.type
_entity.pdbx_description
1 polymer ?
#
loop_
_entity_poly.entity_id
_entity_poly.type
_entity_poly.pdbx_seq_one_letter_code
_entity_poly.pdbx_strand_id
1 'polypeptide(L)'
;MADLKTALHDHLRAQRAALLLKLEGLSEREARLPRTPTGTNLLGLYKHAAACELGYFGETFGRPSDLALPWEAEGVDPDDNEDMFATEGESMADVLAWSAACFAHADILREHVDGRVGLRSEGNNLPEWDEGRWARYVERLTRIADERA
;
A
#
# COMPACT_ATOMS: atom_id res chain seq x y z
N MET A 1 0.81 -19.68 -20.49
CA MET A 1 -0.29 -19.18 -19.64
C MET A 1 0.33 -18.89 -18.28
N ALA A 2 0.24 -17.66 -17.78
CA ALA A 2 0.75 -17.35 -16.44
C ALA A 2 0.05 -18.25 -15.41
N ASP A 3 0.76 -18.67 -14.37
CA ASP A 3 0.11 -19.40 -13.27
C ASP A 3 -0.93 -18.49 -12.59
N LEU A 4 -1.90 -19.11 -11.90
CA LEU A 4 -3.03 -18.40 -11.30
C LEU A 4 -2.58 -17.29 -10.34
N LYS A 5 -1.52 -17.52 -9.57
CA LYS A 5 -0.96 -16.54 -8.64
C LYS A 5 -0.47 -15.30 -9.38
N THR A 6 0.31 -15.50 -10.44
CA THR A 6 0.84 -14.40 -11.26
C THR A 6 -0.31 -13.60 -11.88
N ALA A 7 -1.32 -14.27 -12.43
CA ALA A 7 -2.47 -13.60 -13.04
C ALA A 7 -3.27 -12.75 -12.02
N LEU A 8 -3.50 -13.27 -10.81
CA LEU A 8 -4.19 -12.54 -9.73
C LEU A 8 -3.36 -11.36 -9.21
N HIS A 9 -2.04 -11.52 -9.08
CA HIS A 9 -1.16 -10.44 -8.63
C HIS A 9 -1.08 -9.31 -9.66
N ASP A 10 -0.93 -9.64 -10.94
CA ASP A 10 -0.94 -8.66 -12.02
C ASP A 10 -2.26 -7.88 -12.07
N HIS A 11 -3.39 -8.59 -11.87
CA HIS A 11 -4.70 -7.95 -11.79
C HIS A 11 -4.79 -6.99 -10.61
N LEU A 12 -4.40 -7.43 -9.41
CA LEU A 12 -4.44 -6.59 -8.20
C LEU A 12 -3.61 -5.32 -8.38
N ARG A 13 -2.40 -5.45 -8.92
CA ARG A 13 -1.51 -4.31 -9.20
C ARG A 13 -2.06 -3.37 -10.24
N ALA A 14 -2.72 -3.89 -11.28
CA ALA A 14 -3.40 -3.06 -12.26
C ALA A 14 -4.54 -2.24 -11.61
N GLN A 15 -5.29 -2.82 -10.66
CA GLN A 15 -6.33 -2.09 -9.93
C GLN A 15 -5.75 -1.00 -9.02
N ARG A 16 -4.67 -1.29 -8.28
CA ARG A 16 -3.95 -0.29 -7.46
C ARG A 16 -3.49 0.89 -8.31
N ALA A 17 -2.84 0.61 -9.45
CA ALA A 17 -2.38 1.64 -10.38
C ALA A 17 -3.54 2.44 -10.97
N ALA A 18 -4.66 1.79 -11.32
CA ALA A 18 -5.83 2.47 -11.86
C ALA A 18 -6.50 3.41 -10.82
N LEU A 19 -6.46 3.07 -9.53
CA LEU A 19 -6.95 3.98 -8.48
C LEU A 19 -5.98 5.16 -8.27
N LEU A 20 -4.68 4.91 -8.23
CA LEU A 20 -3.68 5.97 -8.10
C LEU A 20 -3.74 6.95 -9.28
N LEU A 21 -3.83 6.44 -10.51
CA LEU A 21 -3.99 7.26 -11.72
C LEU A 21 -5.21 8.20 -11.65
N LYS A 22 -6.30 7.79 -10.98
CA LYS A 22 -7.49 8.64 -10.81
C LYS A 22 -7.26 9.77 -9.79
N LEU A 23 -6.26 9.63 -8.92
CA LEU A 23 -5.87 10.65 -7.94
C LEU A 23 -4.81 11.62 -8.49
N GLU A 24 -4.09 11.23 -9.54
CA GLU A 24 -3.04 12.07 -10.14
C GLU A 24 -3.60 13.41 -10.64
N GLY A 25 -2.93 14.50 -10.24
CA GLY A 25 -3.29 15.86 -10.63
C GLY A 25 -4.47 16.47 -9.88
N LEU A 26 -5.14 15.72 -9.00
CA LEU A 26 -6.20 16.26 -8.16
C LEU A 26 -5.64 17.08 -7.00
N SER A 27 -6.34 18.15 -6.64
CA SER A 27 -6.13 18.82 -5.36
C SER A 27 -6.70 18.02 -4.20
N GLU A 28 -6.22 18.33 -2.99
CA GLU A 28 -6.73 17.79 -1.71
C GLU A 28 -8.28 17.79 -1.64
N ARG A 29 -8.88 18.91 -2.05
CA ARG A 29 -10.33 19.08 -2.07
C ARG A 29 -11.02 18.18 -3.09
N GLU A 30 -10.47 18.05 -4.29
CA GLU A 30 -11.07 17.26 -5.36
C GLU A 30 -11.01 15.76 -5.10
N ALA A 31 -9.93 15.29 -4.47
CA ALA A 31 -9.73 13.90 -4.07
C ALA A 31 -10.72 13.48 -2.98
N ARG A 32 -11.04 14.39 -2.05
CA ARG A 32 -11.98 14.18 -0.93
C ARG A 32 -13.44 14.42 -1.27
N LEU A 33 -13.72 15.08 -2.39
CA LEU A 33 -15.08 15.48 -2.73
C LEU A 33 -15.97 14.24 -2.99
N PRO A 34 -17.08 14.06 -2.26
CA PRO A 34 -18.05 13.01 -2.54
C PRO A 34 -18.59 13.10 -3.97
N ARG A 35 -18.57 11.98 -4.68
CA ARG A 35 -19.08 11.83 -6.05
C ARG A 35 -20.42 11.08 -6.11
N THR A 36 -20.88 10.56 -4.97
CA THR A 36 -22.16 9.88 -4.82
C THR A 36 -22.90 10.40 -3.58
N PRO A 37 -24.23 10.25 -3.50
CA PRO A 37 -24.99 10.61 -2.30
C PRO A 37 -24.58 9.84 -1.03
N THR A 38 -23.97 8.67 -1.18
CA THR A 38 -23.47 7.84 -0.08
C THR A 38 -22.09 8.26 0.42
N GLY A 39 -21.56 9.40 -0.03
CA GLY A 39 -20.30 9.96 0.47
C GLY A 39 -19.03 9.46 -0.25
N THR A 40 -19.14 8.53 -1.20
CA THR A 40 -17.98 7.92 -1.86
C THR A 40 -17.13 8.96 -2.58
N ASN A 41 -15.84 9.01 -2.27
CA ASN A 41 -14.85 9.87 -2.90
C ASN A 41 -13.62 9.05 -3.32
N LEU A 42 -12.76 9.63 -4.18
CA LEU A 42 -11.64 8.88 -4.78
C LEU A 42 -10.55 8.56 -3.76
N LEU A 43 -10.27 9.48 -2.82
CA LEU A 43 -9.24 9.27 -1.81
C LEU A 43 -9.65 8.15 -0.84
N GLY A 44 -10.92 8.16 -0.42
CA GLY A 44 -11.52 7.12 0.42
C GLY A 44 -11.51 5.74 -0.24
N LEU A 45 -11.84 5.65 -1.53
CA LEU A 45 -11.74 4.37 -2.26
C LEU A 45 -10.31 3.81 -2.30
N TYR A 46 -9.29 4.69 -2.39
CA TYR A 46 -7.90 4.26 -2.35
C TYR A 46 -7.48 3.81 -0.95
N LYS A 47 -7.89 4.55 0.10
CA LYS A 47 -7.68 4.18 1.51
C LYS A 47 -8.32 2.83 1.83
N HIS A 48 -9.60 2.65 1.52
CA HIS A 48 -10.34 1.40 1.68
C HIS A 48 -9.65 0.22 0.98
N ALA A 49 -9.26 0.39 -0.29
CA ALA A 49 -8.56 -0.68 -1.02
C ALA A 49 -7.25 -1.09 -0.34
N ALA A 50 -6.49 -0.14 0.19
CA ALA A 50 -5.27 -0.43 0.94
C ALA A 50 -5.54 -1.10 2.29
N ALA A 51 -6.54 -0.63 3.03
CA ALA A 51 -6.96 -1.20 4.30
C ALA A 51 -7.38 -2.67 4.13
N CYS A 52 -8.27 -2.94 3.18
CA CYS A 52 -8.74 -4.29 2.88
C CYS A 52 -7.58 -5.20 2.50
N GLU A 53 -6.67 -4.73 1.63
CA GLU A 53 -5.55 -5.57 1.21
C GLU A 53 -4.61 -5.90 2.37
N LEU A 54 -4.32 -4.92 3.25
CA LEU A 54 -3.52 -5.11 4.45
C LEU A 54 -4.16 -6.14 5.39
N GLY A 55 -5.44 -5.96 5.71
CA GLY A 55 -6.19 -6.87 6.59
C GLY A 55 -6.26 -8.28 6.01
N TYR A 56 -6.74 -8.42 4.77
CA TYR A 56 -6.89 -9.74 4.14
C TYR A 56 -5.54 -10.47 4.02
N PHE A 57 -4.49 -9.85 3.48
CA PHE A 57 -3.21 -10.55 3.34
C PHE A 57 -2.54 -10.75 4.70
N GLY A 58 -2.50 -9.72 5.55
CA GLY A 58 -1.86 -9.80 6.86
C GLY A 58 -2.43 -10.92 7.72
N GLU A 59 -3.75 -10.95 7.91
CA GLU A 59 -4.41 -11.96 8.73
C GLU A 59 -4.40 -13.34 8.09
N THR A 60 -4.75 -13.45 6.80
CA THR A 60 -4.87 -14.76 6.11
C THR A 60 -3.53 -15.52 6.11
N PHE A 61 -2.42 -14.79 5.97
CA PHE A 61 -1.08 -15.39 5.99
C PHE A 61 -0.44 -15.43 7.38
N GLY A 62 -1.18 -15.05 8.44
CA GLY A 62 -0.69 -15.08 9.84
C GLY A 62 0.48 -14.14 10.09
N ARG A 63 0.55 -13.03 9.34
CA ARG A 63 1.62 -12.03 9.38
C ARG A 63 1.02 -10.62 9.41
N PRO A 64 0.41 -10.23 10.55
CA PRO A 64 -0.13 -8.89 10.71
C PRO A 64 0.97 -7.83 10.51
N SER A 65 0.56 -6.64 10.10
CA SER A 65 1.44 -5.47 10.01
C SER A 65 1.31 -4.63 11.27
N ASP A 66 2.32 -3.81 11.55
CA ASP A 66 2.24 -2.77 12.60
C ASP A 66 1.50 -1.51 12.11
N LEU A 67 1.08 -1.49 10.84
CA LEU A 67 0.26 -0.42 10.29
C LEU A 67 -1.15 -0.49 10.89
N ALA A 68 -1.58 0.61 11.52
CA ALA A 68 -2.92 0.70 12.09
C ALA A 68 -4.00 0.61 11.01
N LEU A 69 -4.95 -0.31 11.20
CA LEU A 69 -6.16 -0.38 10.37
C LEU A 69 -7.19 0.63 10.86
N PRO A 70 -7.90 1.35 9.96
CA PRO A 70 -8.85 2.40 10.37
C PRO A 70 -9.97 1.92 11.30
N TRP A 71 -10.47 0.70 11.10
CA TRP A 71 -11.54 0.09 11.90
C TRP A 71 -11.05 -0.56 13.22
N GLU A 72 -9.74 -0.57 13.47
CA GLU A 72 -9.16 -1.05 14.73
C GLU A 72 -8.83 0.10 15.71
N ALA A 73 -9.04 1.35 15.29
CA ALA A 73 -8.79 2.50 16.14
C ALA A 73 -9.72 2.52 17.37
N GLU A 74 -9.19 2.98 18.50
CA GLU A 74 -9.94 3.01 19.75
C GLU A 74 -11.20 3.88 19.62
N GLY A 75 -12.36 3.31 19.98
CA GLY A 75 -13.64 4.00 19.96
C GLY A 75 -14.33 4.04 18.59
N VAL A 76 -13.78 3.36 17.58
CA VAL A 76 -14.42 3.19 16.26
C VAL A 76 -15.38 2.00 16.28
N ASP A 77 -16.60 2.20 15.76
CA ASP A 77 -17.50 1.10 15.43
C ASP A 77 -17.12 0.54 14.04
N PRO A 78 -16.92 -0.78 13.87
CA PRO A 78 -16.65 -1.37 12.56
C PRO A 78 -17.67 -1.01 11.48
N ASP A 79 -18.91 -0.67 11.84
CA ASP A 79 -19.96 -0.26 10.90
C ASP A 79 -19.83 1.20 10.43
N ASP A 80 -18.92 2.01 11.01
CA ASP A 80 -18.74 3.43 10.69
C ASP A 80 -17.99 3.68 9.37
N ASN A 81 -17.35 2.64 8.80
CA ASN A 81 -16.59 2.73 7.54
C ASN A 81 -15.48 3.81 7.55
N GLU A 82 -14.68 3.87 8.62
CA GLU A 82 -13.57 4.83 8.81
C GLU A 82 -12.47 4.78 7.73
N ASP A 83 -12.45 3.73 6.92
CA ASP A 83 -11.56 3.55 5.79
C ASP A 83 -12.14 4.12 4.47
N MET A 84 -13.43 4.47 4.43
CA MET A 84 -14.11 4.99 3.23
C MET A 84 -13.94 6.50 3.02
N PHE A 85 -13.25 7.20 3.92
CA PHE A 85 -12.93 8.61 3.82
C PHE A 85 -11.62 8.94 4.53
N ALA A 86 -11.08 10.13 4.24
CA ALA A 86 -9.96 10.69 4.98
C ALA A 86 -10.50 11.75 5.96
N THR A 87 -10.15 11.62 7.23
CA THR A 87 -10.47 12.56 8.31
C THR A 87 -9.77 13.91 8.09
N GLU A 88 -10.13 14.91 8.89
CA GLU A 88 -9.48 16.24 8.84
C GLU A 88 -7.96 16.16 9.12
N GLY A 89 -7.54 15.23 9.98
CA GLY A 89 -6.13 15.06 10.37
C GLY A 89 -5.29 14.25 9.38
N GLU A 90 -5.92 13.50 8.48
CA GLU A 90 -5.22 12.74 7.44
C GLU A 90 -5.12 13.64 6.22
N SER A 91 -3.92 13.93 5.69
CA SER A 91 -3.77 14.57 4.38
C SER A 91 -3.79 13.54 3.24
N MET A 92 -3.98 13.98 1.99
CA MET A 92 -3.91 13.10 0.82
C MET A 92 -2.53 12.44 0.73
N ALA A 93 -1.47 13.18 1.03
CA ALA A 93 -0.12 12.65 1.04
C ALA A 93 0.06 11.54 2.09
N ASP A 94 -0.51 11.72 3.29
CA ASP A 94 -0.44 10.71 4.35
C ASP A 94 -1.19 9.44 3.96
N VAL A 95 -2.40 9.59 3.40
CA VAL A 95 -3.20 8.45 2.91
C VAL A 95 -2.45 7.72 1.80
N LEU A 96 -1.88 8.44 0.83
CA LEU A 96 -1.11 7.82 -0.25
C LEU A 96 0.12 7.07 0.27
N ALA A 97 0.85 7.65 1.23
CA ALA A 97 2.02 7.03 1.84
C ALA A 97 1.65 5.78 2.65
N TRP A 98 0.61 5.87 3.48
CA TRP A 98 0.09 4.74 4.24
C TRP A 98 -0.41 3.62 3.31
N SER A 99 -1.19 3.95 2.28
CA SER A 99 -1.65 2.98 1.29
C SER A 99 -0.49 2.28 0.57
N ALA A 100 0.56 3.03 0.21
CA ALA A 100 1.75 2.43 -0.40
C ALA A 100 2.45 1.44 0.55
N ALA A 101 2.49 1.75 1.86
CA ALA A 101 3.03 0.84 2.87
C ALA A 101 2.17 -0.44 3.02
N CYS A 102 0.85 -0.32 3.01
CA CYS A 102 -0.08 -1.45 3.02
C CYS A 102 0.15 -2.39 1.83
N PHE A 103 0.22 -1.84 0.62
CA PHE A 103 0.47 -2.62 -0.60
C PHE A 103 1.84 -3.28 -0.61
N ALA A 104 2.87 -2.59 -0.10
CA ALA A 104 4.21 -3.15 0.04
C ALA A 104 4.23 -4.34 1.00
N HIS A 105 3.50 -4.28 2.12
CA HIS A 105 3.35 -5.41 3.05
C HIS A 105 2.77 -6.63 2.34
N ALA A 106 1.65 -6.45 1.62
CA ALA A 106 1.02 -7.54 0.87
C ALA A 106 1.95 -8.12 -0.23
N ASP A 107 2.69 -7.28 -0.94
CA ASP A 107 3.64 -7.72 -1.95
C ASP A 107 4.79 -8.57 -1.34
N ILE A 108 5.31 -8.19 -0.17
CA ILE A 108 6.30 -9.00 0.58
C ILE A 108 5.70 -10.35 1.00
N LEU A 109 4.47 -10.36 1.54
CA LEU A 109 3.81 -11.61 1.92
C LEU A 109 3.65 -12.56 0.72
N ARG A 110 3.31 -12.01 -0.45
CA ARG A 110 3.25 -12.76 -1.70
C ARG A 110 4.60 -13.38 -2.10
N GLU A 111 5.73 -12.74 -1.85
CA GLU A 111 7.07 -13.32 -2.10
C GLU A 111 7.31 -14.58 -1.26
N HIS A 112 6.79 -14.65 -0.04
CA HIS A 112 6.96 -15.81 0.84
C HIS A 112 6.20 -17.05 0.36
N VAL A 113 5.17 -16.87 -0.46
CA VAL A 113 4.35 -17.97 -0.99
C VAL A 113 5.10 -18.80 -2.04
N ASP A 114 6.00 -18.20 -2.84
CA ASP A 114 6.74 -18.92 -3.91
C ASP A 114 8.26 -18.71 -3.89
N GLY A 115 8.79 -17.92 -2.94
CA GLY A 115 10.20 -17.59 -2.85
C GLY A 115 10.72 -16.67 -3.98
N ARG A 116 9.86 -16.19 -4.88
CA ARG A 116 10.27 -15.30 -5.98
C ARG A 116 10.15 -13.86 -5.53
N VAL A 117 11.25 -13.13 -5.56
CA VAL A 117 11.32 -11.70 -5.20
C VAL A 117 11.13 -10.80 -6.42
N GLY A 118 10.64 -9.57 -6.20
CA GLY A 118 10.67 -8.52 -7.20
C GLY A 118 9.40 -8.30 -8.03
N LEU A 119 9.50 -7.35 -8.96
CA LEU A 119 8.35 -6.70 -9.61
C LEU A 119 7.78 -7.47 -10.82
N ARG A 120 8.51 -8.41 -11.42
CA ARG A 120 8.10 -9.11 -12.65
C ARG A 120 8.24 -10.62 -12.51
N SER A 121 7.43 -11.36 -13.28
CA SER A 121 7.49 -12.82 -13.38
C SER A 121 8.80 -13.32 -13.97
N GLU A 122 9.39 -12.58 -14.92
CA GLU A 122 10.76 -12.77 -15.42
C GLU A 122 11.64 -11.57 -15.04
N GLY A 123 12.71 -11.85 -14.30
CA GLY A 123 13.64 -10.85 -13.76
C GLY A 123 13.11 -10.17 -12.50
N ASN A 124 13.82 -10.33 -11.38
CA ASN A 124 13.41 -9.78 -10.09
C ASN A 124 13.57 -8.26 -9.98
N ASN A 125 14.13 -7.57 -10.98
CA ASN A 125 14.46 -6.13 -10.94
C ASN A 125 15.29 -5.72 -9.71
N LEU A 126 15.92 -6.71 -9.05
CA LEU A 126 16.80 -6.49 -7.92
C LEU A 126 18.24 -6.46 -8.44
N PRO A 127 19.08 -5.57 -7.90
CA PRO A 127 20.49 -5.59 -8.23
C PRO A 127 21.12 -6.89 -7.71
N GLU A 128 22.25 -7.30 -8.28
CA GLU A 128 23.04 -8.41 -7.74
C GLU A 128 23.54 -8.07 -6.33
N TRP A 129 23.12 -8.83 -5.32
CA TRP A 129 23.49 -8.59 -3.93
C TRP A 129 24.69 -9.45 -3.54
N ASP A 130 25.79 -8.82 -3.09
CA ASP A 130 26.87 -9.47 -2.34
C ASP A 130 26.65 -9.28 -0.82
N GLU A 131 27.27 -10.14 0.00
CA GLU A 131 27.14 -10.14 1.47
C GLU A 131 27.36 -8.76 2.11
N GLY A 132 28.24 -7.92 1.54
CA GLY A 132 28.53 -6.60 2.08
C GLY A 132 27.74 -5.45 1.45
N ARG A 133 27.06 -5.68 0.32
CA ARG A 133 26.40 -4.63 -0.45
C ARG A 133 25.25 -3.99 0.32
N TRP A 134 24.46 -4.79 1.03
CA TRP A 134 23.33 -4.30 1.81
C TRP A 134 23.78 -3.33 2.90
N ALA A 135 24.78 -3.72 3.71
CA ALA A 135 25.33 -2.87 4.76
C ALA A 135 25.84 -1.54 4.23
N ARG A 136 26.64 -1.56 3.14
CA ARG A 136 27.14 -0.34 2.48
C ARG A 136 26.02 0.53 1.93
N TYR A 137 24.97 -0.08 1.40
CA TYR A 137 23.82 0.64 0.85
C TYR A 137 23.03 1.35 1.96
N VAL A 138 22.74 0.64 3.06
CA VAL A 138 22.07 1.20 4.24
C VAL A 138 22.89 2.34 4.83
N GLU A 139 24.19 2.12 5.09
CA GLU A 139 25.10 3.15 5.61
C GLU A 139 25.08 4.43 4.75
N ARG A 140 25.13 4.27 3.42
CA ARG A 140 25.05 5.40 2.49
C ARG A 140 23.73 6.15 2.62
N LEU A 141 22.61 5.45 2.70
CA LEU A 141 21.29 6.08 2.81
C LEU A 141 21.09 6.77 4.16
N THR A 142 21.50 6.13 5.26
CA THR A 142 21.47 6.72 6.60
C THR A 142 22.26 8.02 6.63
N ARG A 143 23.49 8.01 6.11
CA ARG A 143 24.31 9.22 6.01
C ARG A 143 23.61 10.34 5.22
N ILE A 144 22.98 10.01 4.09
CA ILE A 144 22.23 11.01 3.29
C ILE A 144 21.04 11.59 4.06
N ALA A 145 20.33 10.75 4.83
CA ALA A 145 19.21 11.18 5.64
C ALA A 145 19.68 12.12 6.76
N ASP A 146 20.75 11.76 7.46
CA ASP A 146 21.34 12.56 8.55
C ASP A 146 21.89 13.90 8.05
N GLU A 147 22.48 13.94 6.85
CA GLU A 147 22.99 15.17 6.22
C GLU A 147 21.87 16.13 5.76
N ARG A 148 20.61 15.68 5.69
CA ARG A 148 19.46 16.46 5.20
C ARG A 148 18.40 16.78 6.26
N ALA A 149 18.54 16.24 7.47
CA ALA A 149 17.71 16.57 8.63
C ALA A 149 18.20 17.85 9.31
#